data_AF-A0A1F9CKF5-F1
#
_entry.id   AF-A0A1F9CKF5-F1
#
_cell.length_a   1.000
_cell.length_b   1.000
_cell.length_c   1.000
_cell.angle_alpha   90.00
_cell.angle_beta   90.00
_cell.angle_gamma   90.00
#
_symmetry.space_group_name_H-M   'P 1'
#
loop_
_entity.id
_entity.type
_entity.pdbx_description
1 polymer ?
#
loop_
_entity_poly.entity_id
_entity_poly.type
_entity_poly.pdbx_seq_one_letter_code
_entity_poly.pdbx_strand_id
1 'polypeptide(L)'
;MKNQRAGFTLLEFIVALVVAAVIAAIVYSFFGASLTQSGIPIQRLQQTNNLSRVMENIVADFNRLNALNLRYKWRFTTPYTLNSIVVPISSTSTDNTSSNILSNGFYYKCTAAGTSGTTVPTWPTTIGATRNDGTVTWTTVQDVEVWQASHTYNVGTIVIPTLNNGHYYKCTTAGTSAANEPSSENTPANAWPTSPGGTIPSPDGTVTWTEVGTILDSSEANIENLYTYLTTQPARYGTGYTLVAAETKFIQFNSTAEVNAGELGTSSEKNILKVTIKNNDSAETLTELFTIR
;
A
#
# COMPACT_ATOMS: atom_id res chain seq x y z
N MET A 1 -40.69 -47.34 70.95
CA MET A 1 -40.47 -46.27 69.95
C MET A 1 -40.18 -44.96 70.68
N LYS A 2 -38.95 -44.45 70.61
CA LYS A 2 -38.64 -43.06 71.01
C LYS A 2 -37.71 -42.47 69.95
N ASN A 3 -38.31 -41.92 68.90
CA ASN A 3 -37.62 -41.07 67.95
C ASN A 3 -37.33 -39.74 68.64
N GLN A 4 -36.10 -39.52 69.08
CA GLN A 4 -35.63 -38.18 69.39
C GLN A 4 -35.45 -37.46 68.05
N ARG A 5 -36.41 -36.59 67.71
CA ARG A 5 -36.25 -35.64 66.61
C ARG A 5 -35.18 -34.64 67.06
N ALA A 6 -33.94 -34.83 66.62
CA ALA A 6 -32.87 -33.85 66.80
C ALA A 6 -33.26 -32.59 66.00
N GLY A 7 -33.82 -31.60 66.69
CA GLY A 7 -34.03 -30.27 66.14
C GLY A 7 -32.75 -29.45 66.25
N PHE A 8 -32.47 -28.60 65.27
CA PHE A 8 -31.33 -27.69 65.30
C PHE A 8 -31.39 -26.78 66.52
N THR A 9 -30.26 -26.66 67.23
CA THR A 9 -30.15 -25.70 68.34
C THR A 9 -29.90 -24.30 67.79
N LEU A 10 -30.38 -23.26 68.49
CA LEU A 10 -30.16 -21.86 68.11
C LEU A 10 -28.67 -21.54 67.95
N LEU A 11 -27.83 -22.12 68.80
CA LEU A 11 -26.38 -21.95 68.76
C LEU A 11 -25.76 -22.52 67.48
N GLU A 12 -26.20 -23.69 67.05
CA GLU A 12 -25.73 -24.36 65.83
C GLU A 12 -26.12 -23.56 64.57
N PHE A 13 -27.30 -22.92 64.57
CA PHE A 13 -27.72 -22.01 63.51
C PHE A 13 -26.85 -20.75 63.45
N ILE A 14 -26.55 -20.13 64.60
CA ILE A 14 -25.67 -18.95 64.66
C ILE A 14 -24.26 -19.30 64.21
N VAL A 15 -23.71 -20.41 64.68
CA VAL A 15 -22.36 -20.87 64.30
C VAL A 15 -22.28 -21.17 62.81
N ALA A 16 -23.28 -21.86 62.23
CA ALA A 16 -23.33 -22.13 60.80
C ALA A 16 -23.36 -20.84 59.96
N LEU A 17 -24.10 -19.82 60.40
CA LEU A 17 -24.22 -18.54 59.71
C LEU A 17 -22.91 -17.74 59.77
N VAL A 18 -22.25 -17.73 60.92
CA VAL A 18 -20.93 -17.09 61.09
C VAL A 18 -19.88 -17.79 60.22
N VAL A 19 -19.84 -19.12 60.23
CA VAL A 19 -18.91 -19.90 59.40
C VAL A 19 -19.19 -19.65 57.91
N ALA A 20 -20.46 -19.61 57.49
CA ALA A 20 -20.82 -19.28 56.11
C ALA A 20 -20.40 -17.87 55.70
N ALA A 21 -20.54 -16.88 56.59
CA ALA A 21 -20.11 -15.50 56.32
C ALA A 21 -18.58 -15.39 56.19
N VAL A 22 -17.82 -16.10 57.03
CA VAL A 22 -16.35 -16.15 56.95
C VAL A 22 -15.90 -16.84 55.66
N ILE A 23 -16.53 -17.97 55.31
CA ILE A 23 -16.23 -18.66 54.05
C ILE A 23 -16.56 -17.77 52.85
N ALA A 24 -17.70 -17.07 52.85
CA ALA A 24 -18.07 -16.15 51.78
C ALA A 24 -17.07 -14.99 51.63
N ALA A 25 -16.57 -14.44 52.75
CA ALA A 25 -15.54 -13.39 52.74
C ALA A 25 -14.21 -13.90 52.17
N ILE A 26 -13.78 -15.10 52.56
CA ILE A 26 -12.56 -15.74 52.02
C ILE A 26 -12.73 -16.01 50.53
N VAL A 27 -13.88 -16.56 50.12
CA VAL A 27 -14.19 -16.85 48.71
C VAL A 27 -14.20 -15.57 47.88
N TYR A 28 -14.78 -14.48 48.38
CA TYR A 28 -14.76 -13.20 47.69
C TYR A 28 -13.34 -12.63 47.57
N SER A 29 -12.55 -12.69 48.65
CA SER A 29 -11.17 -12.18 48.64
C SER A 29 -10.25 -12.95 47.68
N PHE A 30 -10.46 -14.26 47.54
CA PHE A 30 -9.57 -15.14 46.77
C PHE A 30 -10.05 -15.38 45.33
N PHE A 31 -11.36 -15.61 45.15
CA PHE A 31 -11.94 -15.88 43.83
C PHE A 31 -12.51 -14.63 43.16
N GLY A 32 -12.75 -13.54 43.89
CA GLY A 32 -13.30 -12.30 43.33
C GLY A 32 -12.42 -11.70 42.24
N ALA A 33 -11.12 -11.54 42.48
CA ALA A 33 -10.18 -11.04 41.49
C ALA A 33 -10.01 -12.01 40.30
N SER A 34 -9.89 -13.31 40.56
CA SER A 34 -9.71 -14.34 39.53
C SER A 34 -10.93 -14.48 38.60
N LEU A 35 -12.15 -14.31 39.10
CA LEU A 35 -13.38 -14.36 38.31
C LEU A 35 -13.61 -13.05 37.52
N THR A 36 -13.27 -11.90 38.09
CA THR A 36 -13.53 -10.59 37.48
C THR A 36 -12.43 -10.12 36.53
N GLN A 37 -11.18 -10.58 36.70
CA GLN A 37 -10.02 -10.11 35.93
C GLN A 37 -9.46 -11.16 34.95
N SER A 38 -10.11 -12.33 34.82
CA SER A 38 -9.68 -13.43 33.92
C SER A 38 -9.55 -13.02 32.44
N GLY A 39 -10.34 -12.03 32.00
CA GLY A 39 -10.28 -11.51 30.63
C GLY A 39 -9.13 -10.53 30.36
N ILE A 40 -8.52 -9.92 31.39
CA ILE A 40 -7.53 -8.86 31.22
C ILE A 40 -6.26 -9.34 30.49
N PRO A 41 -5.66 -10.51 30.82
CA PRO A 41 -4.48 -10.99 30.10
C PRO A 41 -4.75 -11.30 28.62
N ILE A 42 -5.94 -11.83 28.32
CA ILE A 42 -6.36 -12.14 26.95
C ILE A 42 -6.57 -10.86 26.16
N GLN A 43 -7.22 -9.86 26.76
CA GLN A 43 -7.40 -8.54 26.16
C GLN A 43 -6.07 -7.87 25.86
N ARG A 44 -5.11 -7.90 26.79
CA ARG A 44 -3.75 -7.36 26.55
C ARG A 44 -3.05 -8.07 25.40
N LEU A 45 -3.10 -9.40 25.36
CA LEU A 45 -2.50 -10.17 24.28
C LEU A 45 -3.15 -9.89 22.91
N GLN A 46 -4.48 -9.74 22.88
CA GLN A 46 -5.21 -9.35 21.66
C GLN A 46 -4.85 -7.93 21.22
N GLN A 47 -4.71 -7.00 22.17
CA GLN A 47 -4.30 -5.61 21.91
C GLN A 47 -2.89 -5.52 21.34
N THR A 48 -1.93 -6.26 21.89
CA THR A 48 -0.56 -6.33 21.36
C THR A 48 -0.51 -6.96 19.97
N ASN A 49 -1.23 -8.07 19.75
CA ASN A 49 -1.28 -8.72 18.43
C ASN A 49 -1.94 -7.82 17.35
N ASN A 50 -2.91 -6.98 17.72
CA ASN A 50 -3.57 -6.12 16.73
C ASN A 50 -2.61 -5.08 16.14
N LEU A 51 -1.81 -4.41 16.99
CA LEU A 51 -0.81 -3.45 16.52
C LEU A 51 0.23 -4.11 15.63
N SER A 52 0.77 -5.27 16.03
CA SER A 52 1.72 -6.02 15.22
C SER A 52 1.14 -6.40 13.86
N ARG A 53 -0.11 -6.88 13.81
CA ARG A 53 -0.79 -7.22 12.55
C ARG A 53 -0.99 -6.01 11.64
N VAL A 54 -1.40 -4.87 12.19
CA VAL A 54 -1.53 -3.62 11.41
C VAL A 54 -0.18 -3.22 10.84
N MET A 55 0.88 -3.31 11.65
CA MET A 55 2.23 -2.99 11.22
C MET A 55 2.71 -3.92 10.09
N GLU A 56 2.46 -5.22 10.21
CA GLU A 56 2.75 -6.20 9.15
C GLU A 56 2.02 -5.88 7.84
N ASN A 57 0.76 -5.44 7.89
CA ASN A 57 0.03 -5.00 6.70
C ASN A 57 0.65 -3.74 6.06
N ILE A 58 1.09 -2.78 6.88
CA ILE A 58 1.78 -1.57 6.41
C ILE A 58 3.13 -1.95 5.78
N VAL A 59 3.87 -2.87 6.39
CA VAL A 59 5.15 -3.39 5.86
C VAL A 59 4.94 -4.15 4.54
N ALA A 60 3.89 -4.96 4.44
CA ALA A 60 3.55 -5.66 3.21
C ALA A 60 3.21 -4.69 2.08
N ASP A 61 2.43 -3.65 2.38
CA ASP A 61 2.13 -2.60 1.40
C ASP A 61 3.39 -1.81 1.03
N PHE A 62 4.22 -1.41 1.99
CA PHE A 62 5.52 -0.78 1.72
C PHE A 62 6.38 -1.63 0.76
N ASN A 63 6.54 -2.92 1.05
CA ASN A 63 7.33 -3.83 0.23
C ASN A 63 6.74 -4.00 -1.17
N ARG A 64 5.40 -4.04 -1.28
CA ARG A 64 4.68 -4.03 -2.55
C ARG A 64 4.99 -2.74 -3.33
N LEU A 65 4.78 -1.56 -2.74
CA LEU A 65 5.04 -0.25 -3.35
C LEU A 65 6.51 -0.10 -3.79
N ASN A 66 7.46 -0.57 -2.96
CA ASN A 66 8.90 -0.51 -3.23
C ASN A 66 9.31 -1.43 -4.39
N ALA A 67 8.78 -2.66 -4.45
CA ALA A 67 9.03 -3.60 -5.53
C ALA A 67 8.53 -3.08 -6.90
N LEU A 68 7.55 -2.18 -6.90
CA LEU A 68 6.94 -1.60 -8.09
C LEU A 68 7.65 -0.32 -8.55
N ASN A 69 8.04 0.56 -7.62
CA ASN A 69 8.78 1.79 -7.93
C ASN A 69 10.13 1.49 -8.59
N LEU A 70 10.83 0.46 -8.08
CA LEU A 70 12.16 0.10 -8.55
C LEU A 70 12.19 -0.57 -9.94
N ARG A 71 11.04 -1.02 -10.47
CA ARG A 71 10.98 -1.88 -11.66
C ARG A 71 10.40 -1.25 -12.91
N TYR A 72 9.94 0.00 -12.84
CA TYR A 72 9.38 0.64 -14.03
C TYR A 72 10.11 1.90 -14.44
N LYS A 73 10.84 2.63 -13.59
CA LYS A 73 11.54 3.85 -14.06
C LYS A 73 12.99 3.59 -14.45
N TRP A 74 13.41 4.17 -15.56
CA TRP A 74 14.84 4.24 -15.87
C TRP A 74 15.56 5.16 -14.87
N ARG A 75 16.72 4.74 -14.39
CA ARG A 75 17.55 5.45 -13.41
C ARG A 75 18.98 5.55 -13.92
N PHE A 76 19.63 6.67 -13.63
CA PHE A 76 21.06 6.90 -13.88
C PHE A 76 21.91 5.90 -13.10
N THR A 77 23.00 5.43 -13.73
CA THR A 77 24.06 4.62 -13.09
C THR A 77 23.53 3.44 -12.26
N THR A 78 22.44 2.83 -12.71
CA THR A 78 21.71 1.80 -11.97
C THR A 78 21.95 0.43 -12.63
N PRO A 79 22.27 -0.61 -11.87
CA PRO A 79 22.43 -1.95 -12.40
C PRO A 79 21.07 -2.55 -12.76
N TYR A 80 20.95 -3.06 -14.00
CA TYR A 80 19.79 -3.75 -14.53
C TYR A 80 20.14 -5.18 -14.92
N THR A 81 19.27 -6.12 -14.56
CA THR A 81 19.40 -7.54 -14.89
C THR A 81 18.67 -7.87 -16.19
N LEU A 82 19.00 -9.00 -16.82
CA LEU A 82 18.33 -9.45 -18.03
C LEU A 82 16.80 -9.55 -17.80
N ASN A 83 16.02 -9.07 -18.77
CA ASN A 83 14.56 -8.95 -18.70
C ASN A 83 14.00 -7.88 -17.74
N SER A 84 14.84 -7.05 -17.11
CA SER A 84 14.36 -5.84 -16.41
C SER A 84 13.60 -4.94 -17.39
N ILE A 85 12.53 -4.29 -16.94
CA ILE A 85 11.73 -3.37 -17.76
C ILE A 85 11.92 -1.96 -17.22
N VAL A 86 11.93 -0.96 -18.10
CA VAL A 86 11.93 0.46 -17.72
C VAL A 86 11.06 1.29 -18.66
N VAL A 87 10.57 2.41 -18.17
CA VAL A 87 9.91 3.47 -18.90
C VAL A 87 10.82 4.71 -18.86
N PRO A 88 10.82 5.52 -19.94
CA PRO A 88 11.60 6.74 -19.99
C PRO A 88 11.26 7.73 -18.87
N ILE A 89 12.27 8.49 -18.48
CA ILE A 89 12.12 9.70 -17.66
C ILE A 89 12.38 10.94 -18.51
N SER A 90 12.09 12.12 -17.97
CA SER A 90 12.39 13.38 -18.67
C SER A 90 13.84 13.46 -19.11
N SER A 91 14.08 13.79 -20.38
CA SER A 91 15.44 14.03 -20.90
C SER A 91 16.14 15.20 -20.22
N THR A 92 15.38 16.06 -19.53
CA THR A 92 15.89 17.15 -18.69
C THR A 92 16.12 16.75 -17.23
N SER A 93 15.75 15.53 -16.84
CA SER A 93 16.02 15.03 -15.49
C SER A 93 17.53 14.89 -15.27
N THR A 94 17.98 15.32 -14.10
CA THR A 94 19.39 15.24 -13.68
C THR A 94 19.56 14.34 -12.46
N ASP A 95 18.46 13.76 -11.95
CA ASP A 95 18.42 13.02 -10.71
C ASP A 95 17.51 11.78 -10.80
N ASN A 96 17.78 10.78 -9.97
CA ASN A 96 16.94 9.58 -9.86
C ASN A 96 15.65 9.82 -9.06
N THR A 97 15.36 11.06 -8.70
CA THR A 97 14.29 11.45 -7.77
C THR A 97 13.09 12.10 -8.46
N SER A 98 13.22 12.42 -9.75
CA SER A 98 12.13 12.97 -10.55
C SER A 98 10.91 12.02 -10.62
N SER A 99 9.76 12.45 -10.09
CA SER A 99 8.51 11.69 -10.13
C SER A 99 7.89 11.60 -11.53
N ASN A 100 8.29 12.49 -12.43
CA ASN A 100 7.69 12.67 -13.76
C ASN A 100 8.08 11.53 -14.72
N ILE A 101 7.14 10.61 -14.95
CA ILE A 101 7.24 9.59 -15.99
C ILE A 101 6.89 10.26 -17.32
N LEU A 102 7.87 10.38 -18.22
CA LEU A 102 7.57 10.70 -19.61
C LEU A 102 7.27 9.40 -20.34
N SER A 103 6.03 8.93 -20.23
CA SER A 103 5.62 7.79 -21.04
C SER A 103 5.57 8.25 -22.50
N ASN A 104 6.56 7.82 -23.30
CA ASN A 104 6.55 8.00 -24.76
C ASN A 104 5.68 6.93 -25.46
N GLY A 105 4.85 6.20 -24.69
CA GLY A 105 4.03 5.09 -25.18
C GLY A 105 4.78 3.76 -25.30
N PHE A 106 6.05 3.69 -24.89
CA PHE A 106 6.85 2.48 -24.96
C PHE A 106 7.48 2.14 -23.62
N TYR A 107 7.76 0.84 -23.44
CA TYR A 107 8.66 0.38 -22.40
C TYR A 107 9.84 -0.34 -23.03
N TYR A 108 10.91 -0.44 -22.25
CA TYR A 108 12.21 -0.88 -22.72
C TYR A 108 12.62 -2.08 -21.89
N LYS A 109 12.83 -3.21 -22.58
CA LYS A 109 13.24 -4.45 -21.94
C LYS A 109 14.74 -4.61 -22.06
N CYS A 110 15.41 -4.85 -20.95
CA CYS A 110 16.83 -5.14 -20.89
C CYS A 110 17.09 -6.49 -21.58
N THR A 111 17.83 -6.47 -22.68
CA THR A 111 18.25 -7.64 -23.46
C THR A 111 19.74 -7.97 -23.28
N ALA A 112 20.52 -7.03 -22.74
CA ALA A 112 21.86 -7.30 -22.21
C ALA A 112 22.00 -6.60 -20.85
N ALA A 113 22.25 -7.40 -19.80
CA ALA A 113 22.43 -6.91 -18.43
C ALA A 113 23.66 -6.00 -18.29
N GLY A 114 23.59 -5.02 -17.41
CA GLY A 114 24.65 -4.05 -17.21
C GLY A 114 24.23 -2.92 -16.27
N THR A 115 24.99 -1.83 -16.28
CA THR A 115 24.68 -0.57 -15.62
C THR A 115 24.29 0.50 -16.65
N SER A 116 23.19 1.20 -16.41
CA SER A 116 22.71 2.30 -17.26
C SER A 116 23.69 3.49 -17.28
N GLY A 117 23.55 4.36 -18.27
CA GLY A 117 24.39 5.55 -18.43
C GLY A 117 24.18 6.62 -17.35
N THR A 118 25.03 7.64 -17.41
CA THR A 118 24.94 8.86 -16.57
C THR A 118 23.97 9.91 -17.14
N THR A 119 23.42 9.67 -18.33
CA THR A 119 22.48 10.55 -19.03
C THR A 119 21.33 9.73 -19.59
N VAL A 120 20.13 10.31 -19.63
CA VAL A 120 18.95 9.63 -20.20
C VAL A 120 19.24 9.28 -21.67
N PRO A 121 19.06 8.02 -22.09
CA PRO A 121 19.29 7.65 -23.48
C PRO A 121 18.18 8.21 -24.39
N THR A 122 18.53 8.48 -25.65
CA THR A 122 17.52 8.79 -26.67
C THR A 122 16.74 7.50 -26.97
N TRP A 123 15.54 7.42 -26.42
CA TRP A 123 14.68 6.26 -26.48
C TRP A 123 14.09 6.05 -27.88
N PRO A 124 14.39 4.92 -28.57
CA PRO A 124 13.82 4.65 -29.87
C PRO A 124 12.32 4.33 -29.77
N THR A 125 11.53 4.89 -30.69
CA THR A 125 10.07 4.67 -30.78
C THR A 125 9.68 3.57 -31.77
N THR A 126 10.64 2.99 -32.48
CA THR A 126 10.40 1.84 -33.36
C THR A 126 10.42 0.55 -32.55
N ILE A 127 9.36 -0.23 -32.64
CA ILE A 127 9.21 -1.52 -31.95
C ILE A 127 10.32 -2.48 -32.37
N GLY A 128 10.93 -3.16 -31.41
CA GLY A 128 12.02 -4.10 -31.64
C GLY A 128 13.38 -3.42 -31.87
N ALA A 129 13.45 -2.09 -31.97
CA ALA A 129 14.71 -1.38 -32.03
C ALA A 129 15.52 -1.58 -30.74
N THR A 130 16.85 -1.59 -30.87
CA THR A 130 17.75 -1.73 -29.71
C THR A 130 18.45 -0.40 -29.42
N ARG A 131 18.71 -0.14 -28.14
CA ARG A 131 19.46 1.02 -27.68
C ARG A 131 20.47 0.62 -26.63
N ASN A 132 21.74 0.91 -26.90
CA ASN A 132 22.80 0.85 -25.90
C ASN A 132 22.71 2.07 -24.96
N ASP A 133 22.77 1.81 -23.67
CA ASP A 133 22.70 2.78 -22.60
C ASP A 133 23.70 2.38 -21.50
N GLY A 134 24.83 3.08 -21.45
CA GLY A 134 25.98 2.65 -20.66
C GLY A 134 26.46 1.26 -21.09
N THR A 135 26.32 0.28 -20.20
CA THR A 135 26.62 -1.14 -20.45
C THR A 135 25.36 -2.01 -20.59
N VAL A 136 24.17 -1.43 -20.45
CA VAL A 136 22.89 -2.11 -20.70
C VAL A 136 22.50 -1.97 -22.16
N THR A 137 21.82 -2.98 -22.69
CA THR A 137 21.09 -2.86 -23.96
C THR A 137 19.61 -3.02 -23.73
N TRP A 138 18.85 -2.06 -24.22
CA TRP A 138 17.40 -2.01 -24.17
C TRP A 138 16.83 -2.37 -25.52
N THR A 139 15.74 -3.13 -25.54
CA THR A 139 14.92 -3.34 -26.73
C THR A 139 13.60 -2.61 -26.53
N THR A 140 13.19 -1.79 -27.50
CA THR A 140 11.87 -1.17 -27.52
C THR A 140 10.84 -2.26 -27.62
N VAL A 141 9.96 -2.32 -26.64
CA VAL A 141 8.81 -3.19 -26.67
C VAL A 141 7.58 -2.30 -26.65
N GLN A 142 6.62 -2.65 -27.50
CA GLN A 142 5.28 -2.08 -27.43
C GLN A 142 4.41 -3.12 -26.76
N ASP A 143 3.65 -2.66 -25.78
CA ASP A 143 2.47 -3.38 -25.35
C ASP A 143 1.51 -2.36 -24.76
N VAL A 144 2.01 -1.42 -23.94
CA VAL A 144 1.21 -0.52 -23.11
C VAL A 144 1.43 0.97 -23.47
N GLU A 145 0.43 1.60 -24.08
CA GLU A 145 0.41 3.04 -24.41
C GLU A 145 -0.43 3.83 -23.39
N VAL A 146 -0.17 5.12 -23.18
CA VAL A 146 -1.14 5.97 -22.45
C VAL A 146 -2.27 6.32 -23.41
N TRP A 147 -3.52 6.30 -22.95
CA TRP A 147 -4.68 6.64 -23.77
C TRP A 147 -4.51 8.03 -24.38
N GLN A 148 -4.76 8.12 -25.67
CA GLN A 148 -4.73 9.33 -26.49
C GLN A 148 -6.09 9.57 -27.13
N ALA A 149 -6.52 10.83 -27.17
CA ALA A 149 -7.73 11.25 -27.84
C ALA A 149 -7.60 11.18 -29.37
N SER A 150 -8.66 10.76 -30.06
CA SER A 150 -8.72 10.67 -31.53
C SER A 150 -7.56 9.87 -32.15
N HIS A 151 -7.10 8.84 -31.45
CA HIS A 151 -5.98 7.99 -31.84
C HIS A 151 -6.48 6.63 -32.36
N THR A 152 -5.85 6.12 -33.41
CA THR A 152 -6.21 4.82 -34.01
C THR A 152 -5.50 3.67 -33.30
N TYR A 153 -6.27 2.80 -32.66
CA TYR A 153 -5.79 1.61 -31.96
C TYR A 153 -6.07 0.33 -32.76
N ASN A 154 -5.12 -0.59 -32.73
CA ASN A 154 -5.26 -1.92 -33.33
C ASN A 154 -5.75 -2.93 -32.28
N VAL A 155 -6.36 -4.03 -32.73
CA VAL A 155 -6.71 -5.13 -31.82
C VAL A 155 -5.42 -5.64 -31.18
N GLY A 156 -5.42 -5.76 -29.84
CA GLY A 156 -4.28 -6.23 -29.08
C GLY A 156 -3.53 -5.14 -28.33
N THR A 157 -3.66 -3.86 -28.73
CA THR A 157 -2.98 -2.75 -28.04
C THR A 157 -3.44 -2.67 -26.59
N ILE A 158 -2.50 -2.59 -25.66
CA ILE A 158 -2.78 -2.29 -24.25
C ILE A 158 -2.68 -0.78 -24.05
N VAL A 159 -3.61 -0.20 -23.30
CA VAL A 159 -3.61 1.20 -22.89
C VAL A 159 -3.75 1.37 -21.39
N ILE A 160 -3.14 2.43 -20.88
CA ILE A 160 -3.33 2.96 -19.53
C ILE A 160 -4.14 4.25 -19.65
N PRO A 161 -5.11 4.50 -18.77
CA PRO A 161 -5.77 5.80 -18.67
C PRO A 161 -4.79 6.98 -18.50
N THR A 162 -5.13 8.19 -18.98
CA THR A 162 -4.28 9.38 -18.75
C THR A 162 -4.27 9.77 -17.27
N LEU A 163 -5.40 9.59 -16.60
CA LEU A 163 -5.48 9.56 -15.15
C LEU A 163 -5.40 8.10 -14.70
N ASN A 164 -4.18 7.65 -14.43
CA ASN A 164 -3.92 6.26 -14.07
C ASN A 164 -4.83 5.82 -12.91
N ASN A 165 -5.66 4.83 -13.17
CA ASN A 165 -6.66 4.33 -12.24
C ASN A 165 -6.27 2.98 -11.62
N GLY A 166 -5.03 2.54 -11.83
CA GLY A 166 -4.55 1.25 -11.34
C GLY A 166 -4.83 0.07 -12.28
N HIS A 167 -5.38 0.30 -13.47
CA HIS A 167 -5.77 -0.73 -14.43
C HIS A 167 -5.21 -0.47 -15.84
N TYR A 168 -5.00 -1.55 -16.59
CA TYR A 168 -4.75 -1.50 -18.02
C TYR A 168 -5.87 -2.17 -18.80
N TYR A 169 -6.04 -1.67 -20.01
CA TYR A 169 -7.12 -2.05 -20.89
C TYR A 169 -6.56 -2.53 -22.21
N LYS A 170 -7.07 -3.64 -22.73
CA LYS A 170 -6.73 -4.13 -24.06
C LYS A 170 -7.80 -3.72 -25.05
N CYS A 171 -7.38 -3.16 -26.17
CA CYS A 171 -8.20 -2.97 -27.35
C CYS A 171 -8.61 -4.35 -27.89
N THR A 172 -9.91 -4.67 -27.81
CA THR A 172 -10.47 -5.91 -28.36
C THR A 172 -11.14 -5.70 -29.71
N THR A 173 -11.50 -4.46 -30.04
CA THR A 173 -12.02 -4.05 -31.35
C THR A 173 -11.21 -2.86 -31.84
N ALA A 174 -10.53 -2.96 -32.99
CA ALA A 174 -9.75 -1.88 -33.56
C ALA A 174 -10.63 -0.70 -33.99
N GLY A 175 -10.08 0.51 -33.95
CA GLY A 175 -10.82 1.73 -34.28
C GLY A 175 -10.11 3.00 -33.85
N THR A 176 -10.82 4.13 -33.88
CA THR A 176 -10.32 5.42 -33.38
C THR A 176 -11.00 5.77 -32.05
N SER A 177 -10.21 6.18 -31.05
CA SER A 177 -10.72 6.62 -29.74
C SER A 177 -11.49 7.95 -29.83
N ALA A 178 -12.36 8.20 -28.84
CA ALA A 178 -13.13 9.44 -28.73
C ALA A 178 -12.23 10.68 -28.51
N ALA A 179 -12.83 11.87 -28.61
CA ALA A 179 -12.15 13.14 -28.31
C ALA A 179 -11.88 13.31 -26.80
N ASN A 180 -12.64 12.62 -25.95
CA ASN A 180 -12.50 12.64 -24.50
C ASN A 180 -12.25 11.24 -23.94
N GLU A 181 -11.42 11.16 -22.91
CA GLU A 181 -11.11 9.90 -22.25
C GLU A 181 -12.32 9.38 -21.45
N PRO A 182 -12.59 8.06 -21.46
CA PRO A 182 -13.47 7.42 -20.50
C PRO A 182 -13.09 7.80 -19.06
N SER A 183 -14.01 8.38 -18.30
CA SER A 183 -13.78 8.69 -16.88
C SER A 183 -15.10 8.68 -16.11
N SER A 184 -15.01 8.44 -14.79
CA SER A 184 -16.17 8.52 -13.89
C SER A 184 -16.76 9.92 -13.81
N GLU A 185 -16.00 10.95 -14.18
CA GLU A 185 -16.41 12.36 -14.08
C GLU A 185 -17.16 12.86 -15.32
N ASN A 186 -16.81 12.36 -16.52
CA ASN A 186 -17.36 12.88 -17.76
C ASN A 186 -18.65 12.16 -18.22
N THR A 187 -18.84 10.87 -17.88
CA THR A 187 -20.09 10.14 -18.15
C THR A 187 -20.13 8.80 -17.39
N PRO A 188 -20.98 8.62 -16.35
CA PRO A 188 -20.96 7.41 -15.51
C PRO A 188 -21.17 6.09 -16.27
N ALA A 189 -21.91 6.12 -17.38
CA ALA A 189 -22.14 4.96 -18.24
C ALA A 189 -20.91 4.55 -19.07
N ASN A 190 -19.91 5.44 -19.20
CA ASN A 190 -18.70 5.24 -19.98
C ASN A 190 -17.42 5.46 -19.13
N ALA A 191 -17.47 5.03 -17.87
CA ALA A 191 -16.28 4.99 -17.01
C ALA A 191 -15.44 3.74 -17.27
N TRP A 192 -14.11 3.86 -17.16
CA TRP A 192 -13.20 2.72 -17.21
C TRP A 192 -13.66 1.59 -16.27
N PRO A 193 -13.87 0.36 -16.77
CA PRO A 193 -14.31 -0.75 -15.93
C PRO A 193 -13.17 -1.16 -14.99
N THR A 194 -13.50 -1.40 -13.72
CA THR A 194 -12.53 -1.84 -12.68
C THR A 194 -12.74 -3.29 -12.27
N SER A 195 -13.82 -3.92 -12.70
CA SER A 195 -14.06 -5.35 -12.52
C SER A 195 -13.23 -6.16 -13.52
N PRO A 196 -12.60 -7.29 -13.12
CA PRO A 196 -11.84 -8.15 -14.00
C PRO A 196 -12.59 -8.53 -15.27
N GLY A 197 -12.01 -8.23 -16.43
CA GLY A 197 -12.60 -8.56 -17.74
C GLY A 197 -13.80 -7.68 -18.15
N GLY A 198 -14.06 -6.59 -17.43
CA GLY A 198 -15.09 -5.63 -17.79
C GLY A 198 -14.78 -4.94 -19.13
N THR A 199 -15.79 -4.75 -19.97
CA THR A 199 -15.63 -4.13 -21.30
C THR A 199 -16.32 -2.78 -21.36
N ILE A 200 -15.71 -1.82 -22.03
CA ILE A 200 -16.31 -0.52 -22.33
C ILE A 200 -16.12 -0.15 -23.80
N PRO A 201 -17.22 0.18 -24.53
CA PRO A 201 -17.11 0.86 -25.81
C PRO A 201 -16.72 2.34 -25.59
N SER A 202 -15.86 2.89 -26.43
CA SER A 202 -15.52 4.32 -26.38
C SER A 202 -16.79 5.17 -26.62
N PRO A 203 -17.06 6.23 -25.83
CA PRO A 203 -18.28 7.06 -25.92
C PRO A 203 -18.67 7.49 -27.34
N ASP A 204 -17.66 7.79 -28.18
CA ASP A 204 -17.85 8.31 -29.54
C ASP A 204 -17.17 7.46 -30.64
N GLY A 205 -16.68 6.24 -30.35
CA GLY A 205 -15.69 5.57 -31.22
C GLY A 205 -15.80 4.05 -31.35
N THR A 206 -15.35 3.53 -32.49
CA THR A 206 -15.38 2.11 -32.91
C THR A 206 -14.50 1.16 -32.09
N VAL A 207 -13.77 1.69 -31.09
CA VAL A 207 -12.88 0.91 -30.23
C VAL A 207 -13.61 0.35 -29.02
N THR A 208 -13.33 -0.91 -28.69
CA THR A 208 -13.77 -1.55 -27.44
C THR A 208 -12.56 -1.85 -26.58
N TRP A 209 -12.62 -1.44 -25.33
CA TRP A 209 -11.61 -1.69 -24.32
C TRP A 209 -12.08 -2.80 -23.39
N THR A 210 -11.19 -3.73 -23.05
CA THR A 210 -11.44 -4.77 -22.04
C THR A 210 -10.42 -4.62 -20.94
N GLU A 211 -10.85 -4.57 -19.69
CA GLU A 211 -9.97 -4.64 -18.53
C GLU A 211 -9.23 -5.97 -18.58
N VAL A 212 -7.90 -5.91 -18.56
CA VAL A 212 -7.05 -7.12 -18.62
C VAL A 212 -6.31 -7.36 -17.32
N GLY A 213 -6.15 -6.31 -16.51
CA GLY A 213 -5.64 -6.45 -15.16
C GLY A 213 -5.26 -5.11 -14.56
N THR A 214 -4.63 -5.20 -13.40
CA THR A 214 -4.15 -4.05 -12.66
C THR A 214 -2.69 -3.75 -13.04
N ILE A 215 -2.43 -2.52 -13.45
CA ILE A 215 -1.09 -1.92 -13.42
C ILE A 215 -1.16 -0.92 -12.30
N LEU A 216 -0.42 -1.21 -11.25
CA LEU A 216 -0.48 -0.42 -10.03
C LEU A 216 -0.13 1.02 -10.38
N ASP A 217 -0.99 1.91 -9.88
CA ASP A 217 -1.07 3.31 -10.23
C ASP A 217 0.33 3.97 -10.21
N SER A 218 0.59 4.93 -11.08
CA SER A 218 1.76 5.81 -10.99
C SER A 218 1.80 6.57 -9.65
N SER A 219 0.67 6.59 -8.93
CA SER A 219 0.51 7.00 -7.53
C SER A 219 0.74 5.87 -6.49
N GLU A 220 1.28 4.70 -6.87
CA GLU A 220 1.52 3.55 -5.97
C GLU A 220 2.99 3.15 -5.86
N ALA A 221 3.91 3.98 -6.35
CA ALA A 221 5.32 3.64 -6.36
C ALA A 221 6.13 4.75 -5.66
N ASN A 222 5.77 5.14 -4.44
CA ASN A 222 6.55 6.08 -3.64
C ASN A 222 6.25 5.87 -2.15
N ILE A 223 7.25 6.03 -1.29
CA ILE A 223 7.10 6.08 0.17
C ILE A 223 6.14 7.23 0.60
N GLU A 224 5.99 8.25 -0.24
CA GLU A 224 4.96 9.30 -0.15
C GLU A 224 3.52 8.76 -0.21
N ASN A 225 3.30 7.68 -0.96
CA ASN A 225 1.96 7.10 -1.13
C ASN A 225 1.59 6.26 0.09
N LEU A 226 2.58 5.59 0.70
CA LEU A 226 2.39 4.95 2.01
C LEU A 226 1.93 5.98 3.06
N TYR A 227 2.61 7.13 3.13
CA TYR A 227 2.20 8.23 4.00
C TYR A 227 0.79 8.75 3.68
N THR A 228 0.47 8.90 2.40
CA THR A 228 -0.86 9.33 1.94
C THR A 228 -1.95 8.32 2.32
N TYR A 229 -1.72 7.02 2.15
CA TYR A 229 -2.70 5.99 2.51
C TYR A 229 -2.90 5.89 4.02
N LEU A 230 -1.83 6.01 4.80
CA LEU A 230 -1.92 6.04 6.27
C LEU A 230 -2.76 7.23 6.76
N THR A 231 -2.65 8.37 6.10
CA THR A 231 -3.33 9.61 6.50
C THR A 231 -4.75 9.75 5.95
N THR A 232 -5.00 9.27 4.72
CA THR A 232 -6.29 9.44 4.02
C THR A 232 -7.19 8.20 4.10
N GLN A 233 -6.61 7.00 4.21
CA GLN A 233 -7.32 5.71 4.15
C GLN A 233 -6.78 4.71 5.20
N PRO A 234 -6.70 5.07 6.49
CA PRO A 234 -6.10 4.21 7.53
C PRO A 234 -6.81 2.85 7.68
N ALA A 235 -8.09 2.76 7.31
CA ALA A 235 -8.88 1.53 7.38
C ALA A 235 -8.30 0.38 6.52
N ARG A 236 -7.45 0.67 5.53
CA ARG A 236 -6.79 -0.34 4.69
C ARG A 236 -5.89 -1.30 5.46
N TYR A 237 -5.27 -0.81 6.53
CA TYR A 237 -4.27 -1.57 7.28
C TYR A 237 -4.85 -2.36 8.47
N GLY A 238 -6.14 -2.14 8.77
CA GLY A 238 -6.87 -2.83 9.83
C GLY A 238 -7.75 -1.88 10.64
N THR A 239 -8.36 -2.41 11.69
CA THR A 239 -9.22 -1.67 12.62
C THR A 239 -8.64 -1.66 14.03
N GLY A 240 -9.11 -0.74 14.88
CA GLY A 240 -8.66 -0.66 16.29
C GLY A 240 -7.31 0.02 16.50
N TYR A 241 -6.82 0.76 15.50
CA TYR A 241 -5.64 1.61 15.62
C TYR A 241 -5.93 3.04 15.16
N THR A 242 -5.08 3.96 15.57
CA THR A 242 -5.04 5.36 15.12
C THR A 242 -3.61 5.71 14.72
N LEU A 243 -3.48 6.52 13.67
CA LEU A 243 -2.19 7.05 13.26
C LEU A 243 -1.80 8.21 14.20
N VAL A 244 -0.58 8.18 14.72
CA VAL A 244 -0.03 9.30 15.49
C VAL A 244 0.55 10.31 14.51
N ALA A 245 -0.29 11.21 14.01
CA ALA A 245 0.07 12.17 12.96
C ALA A 245 1.26 13.08 13.35
N ALA A 246 1.40 13.44 14.63
CA ALA A 246 2.52 14.26 15.11
C ALA A 246 3.89 13.55 15.05
N GLU A 247 3.87 12.21 15.06
CA GLU A 247 5.06 11.35 15.08
C GLU A 247 5.30 10.66 13.73
N THR A 248 4.27 10.53 12.90
CA THR A 248 4.36 9.99 11.54
C THR A 248 4.80 11.08 10.58
N LYS A 249 6.06 11.04 10.16
CA LYS A 249 6.66 12.06 9.30
C LYS A 249 7.88 11.56 8.56
N PHE A 250 8.24 12.27 7.50
CA PHE A 250 9.55 12.09 6.86
C PHE A 250 10.65 12.63 7.78
N ILE A 251 11.69 11.83 7.96
CA ILE A 251 12.83 12.17 8.81
C ILE A 251 14.12 12.07 8.02
N GLN A 252 15.14 12.78 8.48
CA GLN A 252 16.51 12.67 8.02
C GLN A 252 17.45 12.56 9.23
N PHE A 253 18.61 11.94 9.02
CA PHE A 253 19.67 11.90 10.02
C PHE A 253 20.78 12.84 9.57
N ASN A 254 21.05 13.89 10.35
CA ASN A 254 22.32 14.59 10.24
C ASN A 254 23.41 13.77 10.96
N SER A 255 24.66 14.23 10.96
CA SER A 255 25.81 13.53 11.56
C SER A 255 25.63 13.08 13.02
N THR A 256 24.59 13.55 13.72
CA THR A 256 24.40 13.32 15.17
C THR A 256 22.94 13.25 15.65
N ALA A 257 21.91 13.58 14.84
CA ALA A 257 20.54 13.71 15.31
C ALA A 257 19.46 13.43 14.23
N GLU A 258 18.30 12.93 14.67
CA GLU A 258 17.04 12.91 13.91
C GLU A 258 16.55 14.35 13.70
N VAL A 259 16.29 14.73 12.45
CA VAL A 259 15.74 16.03 12.08
C VAL A 259 14.50 15.81 11.22
N ASN A 260 13.49 16.67 11.38
CA ASN A 260 12.32 16.67 10.50
C ASN A 260 12.77 17.02 9.07
N ALA A 261 12.35 16.22 8.08
CA ALA A 261 12.62 16.50 6.67
C ALA A 261 11.63 17.53 6.06
N GLY A 262 10.73 18.11 6.87
CA GLY A 262 9.73 19.10 6.47
C GLY A 262 8.39 18.49 6.05
N GLU A 263 7.30 19.26 6.11
CA GLU A 263 5.95 18.82 5.66
C GLU A 263 5.84 18.74 4.13
N LEU A 264 6.66 19.50 3.38
CA LEU A 264 6.72 19.56 1.90
C LEU A 264 8.15 19.91 1.41
N GLY A 265 9.19 19.24 1.92
CA GLY A 265 10.59 19.47 1.55
C GLY A 265 10.95 18.88 0.16
N THR A 266 11.74 19.63 -0.61
CA THR A 266 12.09 19.38 -2.02
C THR A 266 12.74 18.01 -2.25
N SER A 267 12.04 17.14 -2.99
CA SER A 267 12.40 15.95 -3.82
C SER A 267 13.62 15.05 -3.55
N SER A 268 14.63 15.43 -2.77
CA SER A 268 15.85 14.65 -2.50
C SER A 268 15.96 14.12 -1.05
N GLU A 269 15.03 14.52 -0.17
CA GLU A 269 15.15 14.34 1.30
C GLU A 269 14.17 13.30 1.90
N LYS A 270 13.34 12.62 1.09
CA LYS A 270 12.27 11.71 1.56
C LYS A 270 12.64 10.22 1.51
N ASN A 271 13.83 9.86 1.95
CA ASN A 271 14.26 8.46 1.91
C ASN A 271 13.79 7.65 3.12
N ILE A 272 13.37 8.30 4.20
CA ILE A 272 13.00 7.66 5.46
C ILE A 272 11.64 8.18 5.93
N LEU A 273 10.65 7.29 6.00
CA LEU A 273 9.35 7.56 6.61
C LEU A 273 9.30 6.89 7.98
N LYS A 274 9.13 7.69 9.01
CA LYS A 274 8.81 7.22 10.36
C LYS A 274 7.30 7.08 10.46
N VAL A 275 6.82 5.88 10.78
CA VAL A 275 5.39 5.61 10.98
C VAL A 275 5.18 5.24 12.43
N THR A 276 4.24 5.92 13.09
CA THR A 276 3.84 5.58 14.45
C THR A 276 2.33 5.38 14.53
N ILE A 277 1.93 4.20 15.00
CA ILE A 277 0.54 3.81 15.21
C ILE A 277 0.28 3.62 16.71
N LYS A 278 -0.95 3.91 17.14
CA LYS A 278 -1.42 3.76 18.51
C LYS A 278 -2.64 2.85 18.54
N ASN A 279 -2.76 2.02 19.57
CA ASN A 279 -3.98 1.25 19.79
C ASN A 279 -5.11 2.17 20.26
N ASN A 280 -6.34 1.97 19.80
CA ASN A 280 -7.47 2.82 20.23
C ASN A 280 -7.90 2.54 21.67
N ASP A 281 -7.71 1.31 22.13
CA ASP A 281 -8.14 0.82 23.44
C ASP A 281 -7.03 0.86 24.50
N SER A 282 -5.83 1.32 24.12
CA SER A 282 -4.63 1.35 24.97
C SER A 282 -3.76 2.57 24.67
N ALA A 283 -2.87 2.93 25.61
CA ALA A 283 -1.86 3.97 25.38
C ALA A 283 -0.64 3.47 24.59
N GLU A 284 -0.60 2.18 24.25
CA GLU A 284 0.50 1.55 23.52
C GLU A 284 0.67 2.11 22.11
N THR A 285 1.92 2.41 21.76
CA THR A 285 2.34 2.84 20.43
C THR A 285 3.36 1.87 19.85
N LEU A 286 3.36 1.76 18.52
CA LEU A 286 4.35 1.00 17.77
C LEU A 286 4.90 1.91 16.66
N THR A 287 6.22 2.01 16.59
CA THR A 287 6.93 2.85 15.63
C THR A 287 7.88 2.01 14.78
N GLU A 288 7.83 2.21 13.47
CA GLU A 288 8.74 1.58 12.51
C GLU A 288 9.30 2.62 11.53
N LEU A 289 10.52 2.36 11.04
CA LEU A 289 11.18 3.17 10.03
C LEU A 289 11.17 2.46 8.69
N PHE A 290 10.57 3.11 7.70
CA PHE A 290 10.55 2.66 6.32
C PHE A 290 11.60 3.42 5.54
N THR A 291 12.53 2.71 4.89
CA THR A 291 13.61 3.33 4.14
C THR A 291 13.63 2.86 2.71
N ILE A 292 13.66 3.78 1.75
CA ILE A 292 13.96 3.50 0.35
C ILE A 292 15.45 3.79 0.08
N ARG A 293 16.10 2.91 -0.70
CA ARG A 293 17.52 3.03 -1.12
C ARG A 293 17.65 3.60 -2.52
#